data_AF-A0A969RQW8-F1
#
_entry.id   AF-A0A969RQW8-F1
#
_cell.length_a   1.000
_cell.length_b   1.000
_cell.length_c   1.000
_cell.angle_alpha   90.00
_cell.angle_beta   90.00
_cell.angle_gamma   90.00
#
_symmetry.space_group_name_H-M   'P 1'
#
loop_
_entity.id
_entity.type
_entity.pdbx_description
1 polymer ?
#
loop_
_entity_poly.entity_id
_entity_poly.type
_entity_poly.pdbx_seq_one_letter_code
_entity_poly.pdbx_strand_id
1 'polypeptide(L)'
;MTRRILHRIFWKLGIDGYIQDTPERVFISRKGKRSLINEVDVEAVLKEYGFVKYYYEDIPISQQWSISRNAKVIVAMHGAALASLAFNPNHVKVLEFFHPGYVVDMYRNTVGAIDGTWCGAIGRIEPDVIKYLDYKKQARHFALSRTQIDLDCLRMGLEHLGIEKS
;
A
#
# COMPACT_ATOMS: atom_id res chain seq x y z
N MET A 1 5.55 -26.79 -7.66
CA MET A 1 4.45 -27.47 -8.38
C MET A 1 3.08 -26.79 -8.22
N THR A 2 3.00 -25.62 -7.56
CA THR A 2 1.73 -24.95 -7.17
C THR A 2 1.32 -23.76 -8.07
N ARG A 3 2.23 -23.21 -8.90
CA ARG A 3 2.01 -22.00 -9.73
C ARG A 3 0.97 -22.18 -10.84
N ARG A 4 0.75 -23.40 -11.34
CA ARG A 4 -0.16 -23.67 -12.47
C ARG A 4 -1.65 -23.64 -12.13
N ILE A 5 -2.02 -23.88 -10.87
CA ILE A 5 -3.42 -24.01 -10.45
C ILE A 5 -4.03 -22.63 -10.19
N LEU A 6 -3.33 -21.76 -9.44
CA LEU A 6 -3.78 -20.38 -9.22
C LEU A 6 -3.86 -19.59 -10.55
N HIS A 7 -2.84 -19.70 -11.41
CA HIS A 7 -2.83 -19.05 -12.72
C HIS A 7 -3.99 -19.50 -13.64
N ARG A 8 -4.42 -20.77 -13.56
CA ARG A 8 -5.56 -21.30 -14.34
C ARG A 8 -6.92 -20.96 -13.76
N ILE A 9 -7.04 -20.94 -12.43
CA ILE A 9 -8.31 -20.66 -11.76
C ILE A 9 -8.65 -19.18 -11.91
N PHE A 10 -7.70 -18.28 -11.64
CA PHE A 10 -7.97 -16.84 -11.66
C PHE A 10 -8.07 -16.25 -13.07
N TRP A 11 -7.39 -16.80 -14.08
CA TRP A 11 -7.56 -16.34 -15.47
C TRP A 11 -8.92 -16.76 -16.07
N LYS A 12 -9.53 -17.84 -15.55
CA LYS A 12 -10.85 -18.33 -16.00
C LYS A 12 -12.02 -17.71 -15.26
N LEU A 13 -11.79 -17.10 -14.09
CA LEU A 13 -12.79 -16.27 -13.43
C LEU A 13 -12.82 -14.94 -14.16
N GLY A 14 -13.60 -14.87 -15.24
CA GLY A 14 -13.99 -13.60 -15.83
C GLY A 14 -14.68 -12.80 -14.74
N ILE A 15 -14.00 -11.78 -14.20
CA ILE A 15 -14.60 -10.87 -13.23
C ILE A 15 -15.35 -9.84 -14.07
N ASP A 16 -16.67 -9.84 -13.95
CA ASP A 16 -17.50 -8.83 -14.60
C ASP A 16 -17.05 -7.42 -14.18
N GLY A 17 -16.83 -6.56 -15.16
CA GLY A 17 -16.30 -5.21 -14.93
C GLY A 17 -14.78 -5.14 -14.70
N TYR A 18 -14.03 -6.18 -15.07
CA TYR A 18 -12.56 -6.10 -15.12
C TYR A 18 -12.09 -5.09 -16.18
N ILE A 19 -11.19 -4.21 -15.78
CA ILE A 19 -10.61 -3.16 -16.62
C ILE A 19 -9.17 -3.57 -16.94
N GLN A 20 -8.89 -3.81 -18.22
CA GLN A 20 -7.57 -4.26 -18.68
C GLN A 20 -6.50 -3.18 -18.49
N ASP A 21 -6.84 -1.94 -18.79
CA ASP A 21 -5.89 -0.82 -18.79
C ASP A 21 -6.13 0.07 -17.56
N THR A 22 -5.35 -0.17 -16.51
CA THR A 22 -5.29 0.67 -15.31
C THR A 22 -3.84 1.10 -15.06
N PRO A 23 -3.59 2.16 -14.29
CA PRO A 23 -2.23 2.66 -14.08
C PRO A 23 -1.29 1.63 -13.45
N GLU A 24 -0.04 1.58 -13.92
CA GLU A 24 0.96 0.64 -13.38
C GLU A 24 1.54 1.11 -12.03
N ARG A 25 1.49 2.41 -11.74
CA ARG A 25 1.97 3.03 -10.50
C ARG A 25 0.78 3.64 -9.77
N VAL A 26 0.42 3.06 -8.63
CA VAL A 26 -0.83 3.36 -7.93
C VAL A 26 -0.53 3.85 -6.53
N PHE A 27 -1.10 5.00 -6.17
CA PHE A 27 -1.13 5.49 -4.80
C PHE A 27 -2.52 5.27 -4.21
N ILE A 28 -2.64 4.35 -3.25
CA ILE A 28 -3.90 4.08 -2.56
C ILE A 28 -3.92 4.88 -1.25
N SER A 29 -4.61 6.01 -1.27
CA SER A 29 -4.84 6.80 -0.07
C SER A 29 -6.11 6.37 0.67
N ARG A 30 -6.39 7.02 1.79
CA ARG A 30 -7.47 6.67 2.70
C ARG A 30 -8.14 7.92 3.28
N LYS A 31 -9.47 7.91 3.39
CA LYS A 31 -10.24 8.98 4.04
C LYS A 31 -10.47 8.71 5.52
N GLY A 32 -10.58 9.77 6.33
CA GLY A 32 -10.95 9.68 7.74
C GLY A 32 -9.85 9.09 8.63
N LYS A 33 -10.11 7.94 9.28
CA LYS A 33 -9.16 7.27 10.21
C LYS A 33 -8.05 6.56 9.45
N ARG A 34 -6.84 6.50 10.02
CA ARG A 34 -5.61 6.01 9.35
C ARG A 34 -5.29 6.71 8.02
N SER A 35 -5.63 7.98 7.92
CA SER A 35 -5.29 8.79 6.75
C SER A 35 -3.97 9.54 6.95
N LEU A 36 -3.43 10.06 5.87
CA LEU A 36 -2.28 10.95 5.91
C LEU A 36 -2.70 12.33 6.42
N ILE A 37 -1.83 12.95 7.23
CA ILE A 37 -1.96 14.35 7.65
C ILE A 37 -1.47 15.27 6.52
N ASN A 38 -0.31 14.95 5.94
CA ASN A 38 0.33 15.69 4.86
C ASN A 38 0.13 15.02 3.49
N GLU A 39 -1.10 14.61 3.17
CA GLU A 39 -1.41 13.90 1.92
C GLU A 39 -1.01 14.71 0.68
N VAL A 40 -1.23 16.03 0.68
CA VAL A 40 -0.91 16.91 -0.45
C VAL A 40 0.58 16.85 -0.79
N ASP A 41 1.45 16.86 0.23
CA ASP A 41 2.89 16.81 0.04
C ASP A 41 3.34 15.42 -0.46
N VAL A 42 2.76 14.36 0.12
CA VAL A 42 3.02 12.97 -0.32
C VAL A 42 2.57 12.76 -1.77
N GLU A 43 1.40 13.27 -2.14
CA GLU A 43 0.88 13.19 -3.50
C GLU A 43 1.75 13.98 -4.48
N ALA A 44 2.22 15.17 -4.10
CA ALA A 44 3.14 15.95 -4.94
C ALA A 44 4.42 15.17 -5.25
N VAL A 45 5.01 14.52 -4.24
CA VAL A 45 6.15 13.62 -4.43
C VAL A 45 5.80 12.48 -5.38
N LEU A 46 4.75 11.73 -5.10
CA LEU A 46 4.39 10.54 -5.86
C LEU A 46 4.03 10.87 -7.32
N LYS A 47 3.47 12.05 -7.58
CA LYS A 47 3.17 12.54 -8.93
C LYS A 47 4.43 12.70 -9.79
N GLU A 48 5.57 13.10 -9.20
CA GLU A 48 6.86 13.15 -9.91
C GLU A 48 7.33 11.77 -10.38
N TYR A 49 6.85 10.70 -9.75
CA TYR A 49 7.13 9.31 -10.12
C TYR A 49 5.97 8.69 -10.92
N GLY A 50 5.04 9.49 -11.45
CA GLY A 50 3.96 9.02 -12.32
C GLY A 50 2.90 8.19 -11.61
N PHE A 51 2.77 8.30 -10.29
CA PHE A 51 1.71 7.61 -9.55
C PHE A 51 0.35 8.27 -9.78
N VAL A 52 -0.69 7.44 -9.88
CA VAL A 52 -2.08 7.88 -9.90
C VAL A 52 -2.73 7.58 -8.56
N LYS A 53 -3.32 8.61 -7.93
CA LYS A 53 -3.99 8.50 -6.63
C LYS A 53 -5.40 7.93 -6.77
N TYR A 54 -5.75 7.01 -5.87
CA TYR A 54 -7.10 6.48 -5.70
C TYR A 54 -7.50 6.50 -4.22
N TYR A 55 -8.78 6.74 -3.97
CA TYR A 55 -9.44 6.34 -2.73
C TYR A 55 -10.28 5.10 -3.04
N TYR A 56 -9.91 3.96 -2.49
CA TYR A 56 -10.67 2.72 -2.72
C TYR A 56 -12.09 2.83 -2.16
N GLU A 57 -12.31 3.68 -1.17
CA GLU A 57 -13.64 4.00 -0.64
C GLU A 57 -14.61 4.59 -1.66
N ASP A 58 -14.10 5.18 -2.75
CA ASP A 58 -14.92 5.88 -3.77
C ASP A 58 -15.22 5.02 -4.99
N ILE A 59 -14.62 3.84 -5.11
CA ILE A 59 -14.70 3.01 -6.32
C ILE A 59 -15.23 1.60 -6.05
N PRO A 60 -15.97 0.99 -7.00
CA PRO A 60 -16.47 -0.36 -6.87
C PRO A 60 -15.34 -1.38 -6.68
N ILE A 61 -15.65 -2.48 -6.02
CA ILE A 61 -14.68 -3.54 -5.76
C ILE A 61 -14.07 -4.09 -7.07
N SER A 62 -14.84 -4.24 -8.15
CA SER A 62 -14.32 -4.68 -9.47
C SER A 62 -13.21 -3.76 -10.00
N GLN A 63 -13.34 -2.45 -9.79
CA GLN A 63 -12.31 -1.48 -10.17
C GLN A 63 -11.09 -1.56 -9.24
N GLN A 64 -11.29 -1.68 -7.92
CA GLN A 64 -10.19 -1.90 -6.96
C GLN A 64 -9.36 -3.13 -7.34
N TRP A 65 -10.03 -4.22 -7.70
CA TRP A 65 -9.39 -5.46 -8.14
C TRP A 65 -8.60 -5.27 -9.43
N SER A 66 -9.18 -4.59 -10.43
CA SER A 66 -8.50 -4.31 -11.70
C SER A 66 -7.24 -3.47 -11.49
N ILE A 67 -7.33 -2.42 -10.68
CA ILE A 67 -6.18 -1.56 -10.33
C ILE A 67 -5.11 -2.39 -9.60
N SER A 68 -5.47 -3.08 -8.53
CA SER A 68 -4.52 -3.85 -7.73
C SER A 68 -3.88 -5.00 -8.50
N ARG A 69 -4.59 -5.62 -9.43
CA ARG A 69 -4.07 -6.73 -10.24
C ARG A 69 -3.07 -6.27 -11.30
N ASN A 70 -3.32 -5.11 -11.92
CA ASN A 70 -2.49 -4.62 -13.02
C ASN A 70 -1.31 -3.77 -12.55
N ALA A 71 -1.39 -3.20 -11.34
CA ALA A 71 -0.31 -2.40 -10.77
C ALA A 71 1.01 -3.19 -10.72
N LYS A 72 2.11 -2.51 -11.05
CA LYS A 72 3.49 -2.98 -10.85
C LYS A 72 4.10 -2.38 -9.60
N VAL A 73 3.64 -1.19 -9.21
CA VAL A 73 4.09 -0.48 -8.02
C VAL A 73 2.88 0.08 -7.28
N ILE A 74 2.78 -0.22 -5.99
CA ILE A 74 1.73 0.30 -5.10
C ILE A 74 2.38 1.04 -3.94
N VAL A 75 1.97 2.28 -3.73
CA VAL A 75 2.20 3.02 -2.49
C VAL A 75 0.86 3.10 -1.76
N ALA A 76 0.78 2.76 -0.48
CA ALA A 76 -0.51 2.72 0.21
C ALA A 76 -0.44 2.91 1.71
N MET A 77 -1.53 3.42 2.30
CA MET A 77 -1.76 3.31 3.74
C MET A 77 -2.01 1.85 4.15
N HIS A 78 -1.45 1.42 5.27
CA HIS A 78 -1.75 0.11 5.86
C HIS A 78 -3.27 -0.09 6.05
N GLY A 79 -3.81 -1.19 5.52
CA GLY A 79 -5.20 -1.57 5.75
C GLY A 79 -5.78 -2.48 4.67
N ALA A 80 -7.08 -2.75 4.79
CA ALA A 80 -7.79 -3.76 4.01
C ALA A 80 -7.70 -3.60 2.48
N ALA A 81 -7.44 -2.40 1.96
CA ALA A 81 -7.23 -2.17 0.53
C ALA A 81 -6.10 -3.07 -0.04
N LEU A 82 -5.05 -3.32 0.75
CA LEU A 82 -3.92 -4.16 0.36
C LEU A 82 -4.24 -5.66 0.36
N ALA A 83 -5.41 -6.10 0.86
CA ALA A 83 -5.82 -7.51 0.75
C ALA A 83 -5.90 -7.99 -0.70
N SER A 84 -6.22 -7.08 -1.62
CA SER A 84 -6.25 -7.34 -3.06
C SER A 84 -4.88 -7.69 -3.67
N LEU A 85 -3.77 -7.37 -2.99
CA LEU A 85 -2.42 -7.70 -3.45
C LEU A 85 -2.21 -9.20 -3.66
N ALA A 86 -2.88 -10.05 -2.86
CA ALA A 86 -2.76 -11.50 -2.95
C ALA A 86 -3.10 -12.08 -4.34
N PHE A 87 -3.74 -11.28 -5.20
CA PHE A 87 -4.14 -11.66 -6.56
C PHE A 87 -3.32 -10.98 -7.67
N ASN A 88 -2.29 -10.21 -7.31
CA ASN A 88 -1.41 -9.53 -8.26
C ASN A 88 -0.37 -10.51 -8.84
N PRO A 89 -0.27 -10.68 -10.18
CA PRO A 89 0.67 -11.59 -10.81
C PRO A 89 2.01 -10.94 -11.22
N ASN A 90 2.21 -9.65 -10.99
CA ASN A 90 3.25 -8.82 -11.63
C ASN A 90 4.52 -8.62 -10.78
N HIS A 91 4.83 -9.49 -9.81
CA HIS A 91 5.96 -9.29 -8.89
C HIS A 91 5.95 -7.89 -8.24
N VAL A 92 4.77 -7.49 -7.76
CA VAL A 92 4.48 -6.11 -7.37
C VAL A 92 5.49 -5.57 -6.34
N LYS A 93 5.88 -4.32 -6.53
CA LYS A 93 6.65 -3.53 -5.54
C LYS A 93 5.67 -2.75 -4.67
N VAL A 94 5.77 -2.87 -3.35
CA VAL A 94 4.85 -2.22 -2.41
C VAL A 94 5.61 -1.36 -1.43
N LEU A 95 5.24 -0.08 -1.33
CA LEU A 95 5.65 0.83 -0.27
C LEU A 95 4.44 1.06 0.64
N GLU A 96 4.52 0.56 1.87
CA GLU A 96 3.41 0.59 2.82
C GLU A 96 3.67 1.63 3.92
N PHE A 97 2.71 2.54 4.10
CA PHE A 97 2.75 3.58 5.12
C PHE A 97 2.14 3.12 6.45
N PHE A 98 2.84 3.44 7.53
CA PHE A 98 2.41 3.14 8.89
C PHE A 98 2.42 4.36 9.80
N HIS A 99 1.54 4.33 10.80
CA HIS A 99 1.73 5.16 11.97
C HIS A 99 2.92 4.61 12.80
N PRO A 100 3.83 5.44 13.33
CA PRO A 100 4.99 4.97 14.11
C PRO A 100 4.63 4.15 15.34
N GLY A 101 3.51 4.48 15.98
CA GLY A 101 2.96 3.68 17.09
C GLY A 101 2.19 2.42 16.69
N TYR A 102 2.06 2.09 15.39
CA TYR A 102 1.36 0.90 14.91
C TYR A 102 1.96 0.37 13.60
N VAL A 103 2.93 -0.53 13.72
CA VAL A 103 3.59 -1.21 12.61
C VAL A 103 3.34 -2.71 12.72
N VAL A 104 2.88 -3.33 11.62
CA VAL A 104 2.59 -4.76 11.53
C VAL A 104 3.14 -5.32 10.22
N ASP A 105 3.30 -6.64 10.12
CA ASP A 105 3.99 -7.31 9.02
C ASP A 105 3.06 -8.07 8.05
N MET A 106 1.75 -8.00 8.26
CA MET A 106 0.75 -8.80 7.52
C MET A 106 0.90 -8.70 5.99
N TYR A 107 1.03 -7.49 5.45
CA TYR A 107 1.15 -7.30 4.01
C TYR A 107 2.57 -7.49 3.48
N ARG A 108 3.61 -7.32 4.31
CA ARG A 108 4.96 -7.79 3.99
C ARG A 108 4.95 -9.29 3.68
N ASN A 109 4.33 -10.08 4.55
CA ASN A 109 4.24 -11.53 4.38
C ASN A 109 3.41 -11.90 3.14
N THR A 110 2.32 -11.16 2.88
CA THR A 110 1.48 -11.37 1.69
C THR A 110 2.26 -11.09 0.40
N VAL A 111 2.97 -9.96 0.33
CA VAL A 111 3.80 -9.57 -0.83
C VAL A 111 4.94 -10.57 -1.06
N GLY A 112 5.59 -11.04 0.01
CA GLY A 112 6.60 -12.09 -0.10
C GLY A 112 6.04 -13.42 -0.62
N ALA A 113 4.82 -13.80 -0.20
CA ALA A 113 4.18 -15.04 -0.65
C ALA A 113 3.83 -15.04 -2.15
N ILE A 114 3.67 -13.87 -2.76
CA ILE A 114 3.42 -13.69 -4.19
C ILE A 114 4.67 -13.30 -4.99
N ASP A 115 5.87 -13.45 -4.40
CA ASP A 115 7.16 -13.17 -5.07
C ASP A 115 7.30 -11.68 -5.48
N GLY A 116 6.75 -10.79 -4.66
CA GLY A 116 6.88 -9.33 -4.80
C GLY A 116 7.95 -8.73 -3.87
N THR A 117 8.18 -7.42 -3.98
CA THR A 117 9.13 -6.68 -3.13
C THR A 117 8.37 -5.70 -2.23
N TRP A 118 8.76 -5.59 -0.96
CA TRP A 118 8.05 -4.75 0.01
C TRP A 118 9.01 -3.83 0.76
N CYS A 119 8.57 -2.59 0.99
CA CYS A 119 9.22 -1.60 1.83
C CYS A 119 8.18 -0.95 2.76
N GLY A 120 8.53 -0.74 4.04
CA GLY A 120 7.67 -0.06 5.00
C GLY A 120 8.21 1.33 5.26
N ALA A 121 7.36 2.34 5.13
CA ALA A 121 7.67 3.72 5.48
C ALA A 121 6.86 4.12 6.72
N ILE A 122 7.58 4.43 7.79
CA ILE A 122 7.00 4.78 9.08
C ILE A 122 6.82 6.30 9.16
N GLY A 123 5.66 6.73 9.63
CA GLY A 123 5.38 8.15 9.85
C GLY A 123 6.22 8.77 10.96
N ARG A 124 6.18 10.09 11.03
CA ARG A 124 6.91 10.90 11.99
C ARG A 124 6.50 10.57 13.42
N ILE A 125 7.49 10.28 14.28
CA ILE A 125 7.26 10.03 15.71
C ILE A 125 6.76 11.33 16.37
N GLU A 126 5.62 11.23 17.06
CA GLU A 126 5.00 12.30 17.83
C GLU A 126 5.21 12.08 19.35
N PRO A 127 5.13 13.13 20.20
CA PRO A 127 5.38 13.01 21.64
C PRO A 127 4.46 12.02 22.37
N ASP A 128 3.23 11.84 21.89
CA ASP A 128 2.28 10.86 22.43
C ASP A 128 2.74 9.41 22.15
N VAL A 129 3.30 9.13 20.98
CA VAL A 129 3.89 7.82 20.64
C VAL A 129 4.96 7.43 21.66
N ILE A 130 5.80 8.38 22.08
CA ILE A 130 6.83 8.15 23.09
C ILE A 130 6.22 7.79 24.44
N LYS A 131 5.12 8.45 24.84
CA LYS A 131 4.42 8.18 26.12
C LYS A 131 3.80 6.79 26.16
N TYR A 132 3.34 6.29 25.01
CA TYR A 132 2.66 5.01 24.88
C TYR A 132 3.55 3.91 24.27
N LEU A 133 4.87 4.15 24.18
CA LEU A 133 5.84 3.22 23.58
C LEU A 133 6.04 1.95 24.40
N ASP A 134 5.44 1.83 25.60
CA ASP A 134 5.39 0.58 26.37
C ASP A 134 4.46 -0.43 25.67
N TYR A 135 5.03 -1.11 24.67
CA TYR A 135 4.40 -2.02 23.72
C TYR A 135 3.51 -3.11 24.35
N LYS A 136 3.70 -3.42 25.64
CA LYS A 136 3.07 -4.59 26.28
C LYS A 136 1.61 -4.40 26.67
N LYS A 137 1.10 -3.17 26.81
CA LYS A 137 -0.25 -2.94 27.34
C LYS A 137 -1.28 -2.48 26.30
N GLN A 138 -0.86 -1.85 25.20
CA GLN A 138 -1.80 -1.22 24.26
C GLN A 138 -1.35 -1.32 22.79
N ALA A 139 -1.06 -2.53 22.31
CA ALA A 139 -0.51 -2.80 20.97
C ALA A 139 -1.33 -2.22 19.78
N ARG A 140 -2.59 -1.83 20.00
CA ARG A 140 -3.48 -1.24 18.99
C ARG A 140 -3.88 0.21 19.26
N HIS A 141 -3.26 0.87 20.24
CA HIS A 141 -3.60 2.24 20.63
C HIS A 141 -3.66 3.18 19.43
N PHE A 142 -2.62 3.13 18.58
CA PHE A 142 -2.49 3.99 17.41
C PHE A 142 -3.05 3.38 16.12
N ALA A 143 -3.74 2.24 16.19
CA ALA A 143 -4.17 1.50 15.00
C ALA A 143 -5.13 2.29 14.11
N LEU A 144 -5.80 3.32 14.63
CA LEU A 144 -6.73 4.16 13.87
C LEU A 144 -6.23 5.60 13.67
N SER A 145 -5.06 5.93 14.20
CA SER A 145 -4.50 7.27 14.19
C SER A 145 -4.08 7.71 12.79
N ARG A 146 -4.25 9.00 12.51
CA ARG A 146 -3.70 9.63 11.31
C ARG A 146 -2.20 9.81 11.50
N THR A 147 -1.44 9.89 10.42
CA THR A 147 0.02 10.04 10.53
C THR A 147 0.57 10.99 9.48
N GLN A 148 1.66 11.68 9.84
CA GLN A 148 2.45 12.45 8.89
C GLN A 148 3.59 11.58 8.36
N ILE A 149 3.74 11.47 7.04
CA ILE A 149 4.86 10.76 6.44
C ILE A 149 6.00 11.73 6.18
N ASP A 150 7.20 11.35 6.61
CA ASP A 150 8.42 12.04 6.25
C ASP A 150 8.71 11.84 4.75
N LEU A 151 8.87 12.92 4.01
CA LEU A 151 9.06 12.87 2.55
C LEU A 151 10.42 12.29 2.17
N ASP A 152 11.44 12.42 3.02
CA ASP A 152 12.74 11.81 2.77
C ASP A 152 12.65 10.30 2.98
N CYS A 153 11.92 9.84 4.01
CA CYS A 153 11.62 8.42 4.17
C CYS A 153 10.85 7.84 2.98
N LEU A 154 9.88 8.59 2.43
CA LEU A 154 9.18 8.21 1.20
C LEU A 154 10.16 8.07 0.03
N ARG A 155 11.04 9.06 -0.18
CA ARG A 155 12.04 9.03 -1.26
C ARG A 155 13.02 7.86 -1.11
N MET A 156 13.54 7.63 0.09
CA MET A 156 14.42 6.49 0.38
C MET A 156 13.71 5.16 0.13
N GLY A 157 12.41 5.06 0.47
CA GLY A 157 11.61 3.87 0.19
C GLY A 157 11.42 3.63 -1.31
N LEU A 158 11.18 4.69 -2.09
CA LEU A 158 11.09 4.61 -3.55
C LEU A 158 12.42 4.17 -4.19
N GLU A 159 13.52 4.77 -3.73
CA GLU A 159 14.89 4.42 -4.15
C GLU A 159 15.23 2.96 -3.80
N HIS A 160 14.93 2.52 -2.57
CA HIS A 160 15.14 1.15 -2.13
C HIS A 160 14.41 0.13 -3.00
N LEU A 161 13.20 0.47 -3.46
CA LEU A 161 12.43 -0.33 -4.40
C LEU A 161 12.90 -0.18 -5.85
N GLY A 162 13.90 0.66 -6.15
CA GLY A 162 14.39 0.94 -7.49
C GLY A 162 13.31 1.55 -8.38
N ILE A 163 12.58 2.54 -7.87
CA ILE A 163 11.54 3.27 -8.60
C ILE A 163 12.11 4.61 -9.06
N GLU A 164 12.23 4.77 -10.36
CA GLU A 164 12.74 5.99 -10.98
C GLU A 164 11.60 6.96 -11.31
N LYS A 165 11.93 8.26 -11.42
CA LYS A 165 10.97 9.28 -11.87
C LYS A 165 10.49 8.96 -13.29
N SER A 166 9.26 9.41 -13.62
CA SER A 166 8.66 9.21 -14.94
C SER A 166 9.11 10.26 -15.95
#